data_AF-A0A0K0EV24-F1
#
_entry.id   AF-A0A0K0EV24-F1
#
_cell.length_a   1.000
_cell.length_b   1.000
_cell.length_c   1.000
_cell.angle_alpha   90.00
_cell.angle_beta   90.00
_cell.angle_gamma   90.00
#
_symmetry.space_group_name_H-M   'P 1'
#
loop_
_entity.id
_entity.type
_entity.pdbx_description
1 polymer ?
#
loop_
_entity_poly.entity_id
_entity_poly.type
_entity_poly.pdbx_seq_one_letter_code
_entity_poly.pdbx_strand_id
1 'polypeptide(L)'
;MENPFRAEDYRLEYYRDSGNNIFYWKHFNGTKLYNVEFKIGDFNLNKSLIVYKIHLTRDFLIGERYNSELRVSIFNVAELLNKEDITHNLLPRKYNFGNNKFIKHEEFLTCNLFKCHIGTLYRCIPGTNNCSGSYEAADFFYIGFEKSSEYDNLVIKIITKNYNNTYMFSVVVCPGTTWLPQSSNSEYIPTGENSITKLTSNESSREYTLKFVYCHETGVNTFAKCGYLKQMFMPQIDVGYQCDDYNKEETKRIHNKNESESYMIPLSSGEFKCNDVDIYNPSSFVIGVLPPGNNYNNVSDFKVNVVNNETNLYSGY
;
A
#
# COMPACT_ATOMS: atom_id res chain seq x y z
N MET A 1 41.55 12.74 -3.14
CA MET A 1 40.77 12.37 -4.33
C MET A 1 39.33 12.26 -3.88
N GLU A 2 38.48 13.22 -4.22
CA GLU A 2 37.05 13.10 -3.98
C GLU A 2 36.53 11.98 -4.86
N ASN A 3 35.91 10.96 -4.25
CA ASN A 3 35.11 10.01 -5.00
C ASN A 3 33.79 10.73 -5.34
N PRO A 4 33.56 11.17 -6.59
CA PRO A 4 32.36 11.91 -6.91
C PRO A 4 31.15 10.99 -6.72
N PHE A 5 30.20 11.37 -5.86
CA PHE A 5 28.92 10.70 -5.71
C PHE A 5 28.20 10.58 -7.07
N ARG A 6 28.26 9.44 -7.77
CA ARG A 6 27.65 9.26 -9.11
C ARG A 6 26.56 8.21 -9.09
N ALA A 7 25.52 8.41 -9.90
CA ALA A 7 24.41 7.45 -9.98
C ALA A 7 24.80 6.08 -10.54
N GLU A 8 25.82 6.02 -11.40
CA GLU A 8 26.35 4.76 -11.95
C GLU A 8 27.00 3.85 -10.91
N ASP A 9 27.45 4.44 -9.80
CA ASP A 9 28.10 3.72 -8.70
C ASP A 9 27.09 3.11 -7.73
N TYR A 10 25.82 3.53 -7.80
CA TYR A 10 24.78 3.07 -6.87
C TYR A 10 23.62 2.39 -7.62
N ARG A 11 23.56 1.07 -7.48
CA ARG A 11 22.53 0.23 -8.08
C ARG A 11 21.48 -0.13 -7.06
N LEU A 12 20.21 0.15 -7.35
CA LEU A 12 19.09 -0.34 -6.56
C LEU A 12 18.66 -1.70 -7.09
N GLU A 13 18.39 -2.61 -6.16
CA GLU A 13 17.76 -3.90 -6.42
C GLU A 13 16.48 -4.00 -5.62
N TYR A 14 15.45 -4.61 -6.20
CA TYR A 14 14.24 -4.93 -5.45
C TYR A 14 13.67 -6.28 -5.85
N TYR A 15 12.99 -6.89 -4.87
CA TYR A 15 12.34 -8.18 -5.05
C TYR A 15 11.14 -8.33 -4.12
N ARG A 16 10.32 -9.34 -4.42
CA ARG A 16 9.22 -9.76 -3.56
C ARG A 16 9.71 -10.83 -2.61
N ASP A 17 9.58 -10.59 -1.31
CA ASP A 17 9.84 -11.59 -0.29
C ASP A 17 8.55 -12.18 0.27
N SER A 18 8.51 -13.52 0.31
CA SER A 18 7.39 -14.30 0.84
C SER A 18 7.81 -15.20 2.00
N GLY A 19 8.84 -14.80 2.74
CA GLY A 19 9.40 -15.49 3.90
C GLY A 19 10.46 -16.53 3.56
N ASN A 20 10.20 -17.41 2.58
CA ASN A 20 11.15 -18.47 2.20
C ASN A 20 11.55 -18.46 0.72
N ASN A 21 10.83 -17.70 -0.10
CA ASN A 21 11.06 -17.66 -1.54
C ASN A 21 11.18 -16.19 -1.97
N ILE A 22 12.25 -15.91 -2.71
CA ILE A 22 12.55 -14.62 -3.33
C ILE A 22 12.11 -14.71 -4.79
N PHE A 23 11.26 -13.78 -5.22
CA PHE A 23 10.76 -13.74 -6.59
C PHE A 23 10.85 -12.33 -7.16
N TYR A 24 10.88 -12.25 -8.50
CA TYR A 24 10.88 -11.00 -9.25
C TYR A 24 12.04 -10.09 -8.85
N TRP A 25 13.24 -10.41 -9.32
CA TRP A 25 14.43 -9.60 -9.03
C TRP A 25 14.67 -8.61 -10.15
N LYS A 26 14.63 -7.32 -9.83
CA LYS A 26 14.95 -6.23 -10.76
C LYS A 26 16.05 -5.36 -10.19
N HIS A 27 16.92 -4.87 -11.06
CA HIS A 27 17.97 -3.93 -10.68
C HIS A 27 18.11 -2.81 -11.71
N PHE A 28 18.42 -1.61 -11.25
CA PHE A 28 18.63 -0.45 -12.12
C PHE A 28 19.39 0.65 -11.38
N ASN A 29 19.96 1.58 -12.15
CA ASN A 29 20.63 2.76 -11.61
C ASN A 29 19.64 3.92 -11.50
N GLY A 30 19.84 4.78 -10.52
CA GLY A 30 19.02 5.97 -10.36
C GLY A 30 19.43 7.10 -11.32
N THR A 31 18.73 8.22 -11.23
CA THR A 31 19.10 9.47 -11.89
C THR A 31 19.64 10.44 -10.85
N LYS A 32 20.85 10.97 -11.06
CA LYS A 32 21.40 12.01 -10.19
C LYS A 32 20.73 13.35 -10.50
N LEU A 33 20.13 13.96 -9.48
CA LEU A 33 19.69 15.34 -9.51
C LEU A 33 20.72 16.20 -8.77
N TYR A 34 20.95 17.41 -9.27
CA TYR A 34 21.93 18.34 -8.72
C TYR A 34 21.23 19.54 -8.09
N ASN A 35 21.72 19.97 -6.92
CA ASN A 35 21.25 21.18 -6.23
C ASN A 35 19.72 21.24 -6.11
N VAL A 36 19.12 20.15 -5.62
CA VAL A 36 17.68 20.08 -5.36
C VAL A 36 17.41 20.39 -3.90
N GLU A 37 16.32 21.10 -3.66
CA GLU A 37 15.85 21.41 -2.32
C GLU A 37 15.07 20.23 -1.74
N PHE A 38 15.31 19.84 -0.49
CA PHE A 38 14.56 18.81 0.23
C PHE A 38 14.81 18.90 1.74
N LYS A 39 14.02 18.20 2.56
CA LYS A 39 14.10 18.29 4.02
C LYS A 39 14.57 16.99 4.67
N ILE A 40 15.46 17.05 5.66
CA ILE A 40 15.83 15.91 6.51
C ILE A 40 15.69 16.32 7.97
N GLY A 41 14.81 15.65 8.72
CA GLY A 41 14.48 16.09 10.07
C GLY A 41 13.94 17.51 10.02
N ASP A 42 14.59 18.45 10.72
CA ASP A 42 14.24 19.87 10.71
C ASP A 42 15.08 20.72 9.73
N PHE A 43 16.01 20.09 8.99
CA PHE A 43 16.94 20.80 8.12
C PHE A 43 16.43 20.86 6.68
N ASN A 44 16.44 22.07 6.10
CA ASN A 44 16.22 22.27 4.67
C ASN A 44 17.58 22.25 3.96
N LEU A 45 17.71 21.37 2.97
CA LEU A 45 18.96 21.09 2.28
C LEU A 45 18.85 21.50 0.82
N ASN A 46 19.97 21.93 0.23
CA ASN A 46 20.14 22.09 -1.20
C ASN A 46 21.39 21.30 -1.63
N LYS A 47 21.19 20.07 -2.10
CA LYS A 47 22.27 19.10 -2.35
C LYS A 47 21.93 18.24 -3.56
N SER A 48 22.93 17.49 -4.05
CA SER A 48 22.69 16.45 -5.05
C SER A 48 22.13 15.19 -4.40
N LEU A 49 21.23 14.48 -5.09
CA LEU A 49 20.71 13.19 -4.64
C LEU A 49 20.43 12.26 -5.82
N ILE A 50 20.43 10.94 -5.57
CA ILE A 50 20.09 9.93 -6.58
C ILE A 50 18.62 9.53 -6.41
N VAL A 51 17.84 9.68 -7.48
CA VAL A 51 16.43 9.33 -7.53
C VAL A 51 16.26 7.95 -8.18
N TYR A 52 15.56 7.05 -7.51
CA TYR A 52 15.13 5.75 -8.02
C TYR A 52 13.63 5.71 -8.25
N LYS A 53 13.24 5.09 -9.38
CA LYS A 53 11.87 4.95 -9.86
C LYS A 53 11.47 3.48 -9.88
N ILE A 54 10.65 3.06 -8.92
CA ILE A 54 10.13 1.69 -8.88
C ILE A 54 8.77 1.64 -9.57
N HIS A 55 8.63 0.78 -10.56
CA HIS A 55 7.33 0.41 -11.13
C HIS A 55 7.02 -1.05 -10.78
N LEU A 56 5.84 -1.28 -10.20
CA LEU A 56 5.38 -2.63 -9.86
C LEU A 56 4.52 -3.17 -11.00
N THR A 57 4.94 -4.30 -11.57
CA THR A 57 4.22 -5.02 -12.61
C THR A 57 3.34 -6.11 -12.02
N ARG A 58 2.50 -6.71 -12.85
CA ARG A 58 1.66 -7.83 -12.42
C ARG A 58 2.49 -8.99 -11.89
N ASP A 59 3.60 -9.33 -12.53
CA ASP A 59 4.52 -10.40 -12.10
C ASP A 59 5.01 -10.21 -10.65
N PHE A 60 5.24 -8.97 -10.23
CA PHE A 60 5.55 -8.68 -8.83
C PHE A 60 4.36 -8.99 -7.92
N LEU A 61 3.12 -8.69 -8.35
CA LEU A 61 1.90 -8.80 -7.56
C LEU A 61 1.32 -10.23 -7.49
N ILE A 62 1.74 -11.13 -8.38
CA ILE A 62 1.23 -12.51 -8.47
C ILE A 62 2.07 -13.57 -7.73
N GLY A 63 2.93 -13.18 -6.79
CA GLY A 63 3.76 -14.13 -6.04
C GLY A 63 2.99 -15.09 -5.13
N GLU A 64 3.46 -16.34 -5.05
CA GLU A 64 2.76 -17.53 -4.50
C GLU A 64 2.13 -17.41 -3.10
N ARG A 65 2.62 -16.52 -2.22
CA ARG A 65 2.10 -16.39 -0.85
C ARG A 65 1.36 -15.07 -0.61
N TYR A 66 0.34 -15.18 0.24
CA TYR A 66 -0.47 -14.07 0.73
C TYR A 66 0.33 -13.21 1.75
N ASN A 67 0.37 -11.90 1.53
CA ASN A 67 1.07 -10.88 2.35
C ASN A 67 2.60 -10.90 2.25
N SER A 68 3.11 -10.89 1.02
CA SER A 68 4.53 -10.65 0.74
C SER A 68 4.90 -9.18 0.95
N GLU A 69 6.20 -8.90 1.07
CA GLU A 69 6.72 -7.54 1.14
C GLU A 69 7.66 -7.23 -0.04
N LEU A 70 7.69 -5.96 -0.44
CA LEU A 70 8.74 -5.43 -1.31
C LEU A 70 10.01 -5.24 -0.46
N ARG A 71 11.09 -5.90 -0.85
CA ARG A 71 12.43 -5.66 -0.29
C ARG A 71 13.27 -4.91 -1.30
N VAL A 72 14.02 -3.94 -0.79
CA VAL A 72 14.88 -3.07 -1.59
C VAL A 72 16.27 -3.02 -0.96
N SER A 73 17.29 -3.15 -1.79
CA SER A 73 18.70 -2.95 -1.43
C SER A 73 19.35 -1.94 -2.36
N ILE A 74 20.35 -1.21 -1.86
CA ILE A 74 21.21 -0.33 -2.64
C ILE A 74 22.65 -0.80 -2.48
N PHE A 75 23.31 -1.05 -3.60
CA PHE A 75 24.69 -1.51 -3.66
C PHE A 75 25.60 -0.41 -4.18
N ASN A 76 26.76 -0.23 -3.55
CA ASN A 76 27.85 0.51 -4.15
C ASN A 76 28.67 -0.43 -5.04
N VAL A 77 28.58 -0.23 -6.36
CA VAL A 77 29.27 -1.06 -7.36
C VAL A 77 30.65 -0.54 -7.75
N ALA A 78 31.00 0.69 -7.36
CA ALA A 78 32.31 1.29 -7.62
C ALA A 78 33.39 0.87 -6.61
N GLU A 79 32.99 0.42 -5.42
CA GLU A 79 33.90 -0.18 -4.43
C GLU A 79 34.32 -1.58 -4.91
N LEU A 80 35.35 -1.56 -5.74
CA LEU A 80 36.03 -2.69 -6.39
C LEU A 80 36.39 -3.78 -5.38
N LEU A 81 35.54 -4.81 -5.32
CA LEU A 81 35.82 -6.26 -5.21
C LEU A 81 34.64 -7.02 -4.59
N ASN A 82 33.74 -6.36 -3.84
CA ASN A 82 32.69 -7.05 -3.07
C ASN A 82 31.24 -6.58 -3.27
N LYS A 83 30.93 -5.58 -4.11
CA LYS A 83 29.57 -4.99 -4.22
C LYS A 83 28.99 -4.76 -2.83
N GLU A 84 29.49 -3.75 -2.12
CA GLU A 84 29.06 -3.52 -0.74
C GLU A 84 27.56 -3.16 -0.73
N ASP A 85 26.76 -3.98 -0.05
CA ASP A 85 25.38 -3.63 0.28
C ASP A 85 25.42 -2.50 1.31
N ILE A 86 25.09 -1.28 0.89
CA ILE A 86 25.09 -0.10 1.77
C ILE A 86 23.74 0.11 2.46
N THR A 87 22.75 -0.73 2.16
CA THR A 87 21.37 -0.58 2.62
C THR A 87 21.33 -0.48 4.12
N HIS A 88 22.09 -1.33 4.82
CA HIS A 88 22.22 -1.38 6.27
C HIS A 88 22.79 -0.11 6.93
N ASN A 89 23.36 0.82 6.15
CA ASN A 89 23.83 2.12 6.60
C ASN A 89 22.88 3.28 6.25
N LEU A 90 21.78 3.01 5.54
CA LEU A 90 20.82 4.04 5.15
C LEU A 90 19.95 4.44 6.34
N LEU A 91 19.77 5.75 6.49
CA LEU A 91 18.88 6.39 7.44
C LEU A 91 17.87 7.28 6.71
N PRO A 92 16.72 7.59 7.30
CA PRO A 92 16.19 7.04 8.54
C PRO A 92 15.52 5.68 8.33
N ARG A 93 15.60 4.80 9.34
CA ARG A 93 14.84 3.54 9.36
C ARG A 93 13.87 3.48 10.52
N LYS A 94 12.60 3.29 10.19
CA LYS A 94 11.52 3.12 11.18
C LYS A 94 10.90 1.75 10.96
N TYR A 95 11.44 0.75 11.65
CA TYR A 95 10.94 -0.61 11.61
C TYR A 95 9.56 -0.75 12.24
N ASN A 96 8.80 -1.75 11.79
CA ASN A 96 7.54 -2.11 12.43
C ASN A 96 7.82 -3.13 13.54
N PHE A 97 7.96 -2.66 14.78
CA PHE A 97 8.30 -3.51 15.93
C PHE A 97 7.20 -4.49 16.37
N GLY A 98 5.98 -4.37 15.84
CA GLY A 98 4.81 -5.17 16.22
C GLY A 98 4.29 -6.10 15.11
N ASN A 99 5.19 -6.76 14.37
CA ASN A 99 4.76 -7.83 13.46
C ASN A 99 5.74 -9.01 13.52
N ASN A 100 5.49 -9.93 14.45
CA ASN A 100 6.28 -11.16 14.63
C ASN A 100 6.38 -12.03 13.36
N LYS A 101 5.56 -11.76 12.34
CA LYS A 101 5.60 -12.46 11.05
C LYS A 101 6.78 -12.05 10.17
N PHE A 102 7.32 -10.84 10.34
CA PHE A 102 8.46 -10.34 9.56
C PHE A 102 9.63 -10.09 10.50
N ILE A 103 10.62 -10.97 10.45
CA ILE A 103 11.88 -10.80 11.17
C ILE A 103 12.51 -9.48 10.72
N LYS A 104 13.06 -8.71 11.66
CA LYS A 104 13.81 -7.49 11.33
C LYS A 104 15.02 -7.88 10.48
N HIS A 105 15.03 -7.48 9.21
CA HIS A 105 16.20 -7.62 8.35
C HIS A 105 16.83 -6.25 8.11
N GLU A 106 17.95 -5.98 8.77
CA GLU A 106 18.69 -4.73 8.61
C GLU A 106 19.38 -4.61 7.24
N GLU A 107 19.39 -5.69 6.47
CA GLU A 107 19.96 -5.74 5.12
C GLU A 107 19.03 -5.12 4.06
N PHE A 108 17.74 -4.92 4.37
CA PHE A 108 16.76 -4.45 3.39
C PHE A 108 15.95 -3.26 3.88
N LEU A 109 15.57 -2.39 2.94
CA LEU A 109 14.42 -1.51 3.10
C LEU A 109 13.17 -2.31 2.73
N THR A 110 12.09 -2.12 3.49
CA THR A 110 10.84 -2.86 3.29
C THR A 110 9.68 -1.95 2.95
N CYS A 111 8.81 -2.41 2.05
CA CYS A 111 7.51 -1.80 1.82
C CYS A 111 6.41 -2.87 1.80
N ASN A 112 5.53 -2.79 2.77
CA ASN A 112 4.34 -3.62 2.93
C ASN A 112 3.18 -2.76 3.44
N LEU A 113 2.02 -3.37 3.69
CA LEU A 113 0.82 -2.66 4.14
C LEU A 113 1.04 -1.81 5.41
N PHE A 114 1.92 -2.24 6.31
CA PHE A 114 2.09 -1.64 7.63
C PHE A 114 3.16 -0.55 7.66
N LYS A 115 4.18 -0.67 6.80
CA LYS A 115 5.29 0.27 6.73
C LYS A 115 5.91 0.28 5.34
N CYS A 116 6.27 1.46 4.85
CA CYS A 116 6.99 1.61 3.59
C CYS A 116 8.20 2.53 3.73
N HIS A 117 9.38 1.99 3.42
CA HIS A 117 10.69 2.67 3.46
C HIS A 117 11.03 3.30 2.11
N ILE A 118 10.17 4.19 1.63
CA ILE A 118 10.42 5.00 0.44
C ILE A 118 10.62 6.47 0.83
N GLY A 119 10.90 7.28 -0.18
CA GLY A 119 11.24 8.68 -0.07
C GLY A 119 12.73 8.88 0.22
N THR A 120 13.04 9.93 0.98
CA THR A 120 14.42 10.37 1.17
C THR A 120 15.16 9.55 2.21
N LEU A 121 16.34 9.10 1.83
CA LEU A 121 17.28 8.34 2.63
C LEU A 121 18.68 8.96 2.49
N TYR A 122 19.56 8.71 3.44
CA TYR A 122 20.93 9.19 3.39
C TYR A 122 21.90 8.16 4.00
N ARG A 123 23.12 8.14 3.48
CA ARG A 123 24.26 7.37 4.01
C ARG A 123 25.29 8.36 4.54
N CYS A 124 25.75 8.12 5.77
CA CYS A 124 26.85 8.88 6.36
C CYS A 124 28.19 8.35 5.82
N ILE A 125 29.08 9.24 5.38
CA ILE A 125 30.40 8.85 4.88
C ILE A 125 31.29 8.44 6.08
N PRO A 126 31.92 7.25 6.07
CA PRO A 126 32.83 6.82 7.13
C PRO A 126 33.99 7.81 7.32
N GLY A 127 34.35 8.11 8.58
CA GLY A 127 35.49 8.98 8.92
C GLY A 127 35.16 10.46 9.07
N THR A 128 33.96 10.91 8.69
CA THR A 128 33.41 12.19 9.17
C THR A 128 32.73 11.93 10.50
N ASN A 129 33.19 12.58 11.58
CA ASN A 129 32.64 12.41 12.93
C ASN A 129 31.10 12.45 12.88
N ASN A 130 30.49 11.28 13.06
CA ASN A 130 29.07 10.96 13.24
C ASN A 130 28.07 11.99 12.68
N CYS A 131 27.12 11.51 11.86
CA CYS A 131 25.91 12.23 11.44
C CYS A 131 25.04 12.87 12.55
N SER A 132 25.51 12.92 13.80
CA SER A 132 25.13 13.90 14.81
C SER A 132 25.47 15.33 14.35
N GLY A 133 24.69 15.86 13.39
CA GLY A 133 24.60 17.29 13.09
C GLY A 133 25.08 17.74 11.72
N SER A 134 25.87 16.95 10.98
CA SER A 134 26.35 17.31 9.64
C SER A 134 25.68 16.46 8.56
N TYR A 135 24.48 16.85 8.16
CA TYR A 135 23.86 16.40 6.90
C TYR A 135 24.69 16.80 5.67
N GLU A 136 25.73 17.63 5.84
CA GLU A 136 26.54 18.16 4.75
C GLU A 136 27.45 17.11 4.11
N ALA A 137 27.81 16.07 4.86
CA ALA A 137 28.72 14.98 4.46
C ALA A 137 27.99 13.66 4.17
N ALA A 138 26.71 13.73 3.79
CA ALA A 138 25.91 12.55 3.49
C ALA A 138 25.64 12.39 1.98
N ASP A 139 25.64 11.14 1.53
CA ASP A 139 25.12 10.76 0.23
C ASP A 139 23.60 10.60 0.34
N PHE A 140 22.85 11.24 -0.56
CA PHE A 140 21.39 11.30 -0.50
C PHE A 140 20.73 10.49 -1.60
N PHE A 141 19.70 9.75 -1.23
CA PHE A 141 18.92 8.90 -2.12
C PHE A 141 17.44 9.22 -1.95
N TYR A 142 16.66 9.10 -3.02
CA TYR A 142 15.21 9.17 -2.98
C TYR A 142 14.62 7.99 -3.74
N ILE A 143 13.71 7.24 -3.10
CA ILE A 143 12.99 6.13 -3.73
C ILE A 143 11.53 6.54 -3.90
N GLY A 144 11.00 6.46 -5.12
CA GLY A 144 9.59 6.71 -5.39
C GLY A 144 8.97 5.63 -6.28
N PHE A 145 7.64 5.63 -6.33
CA PHE A 145 6.86 4.79 -7.23
C PHE A 145 6.43 5.56 -8.48
N GLU A 146 6.45 4.87 -9.60
CA GLU A 146 5.91 5.34 -10.88
C GLU A 146 4.94 4.29 -11.42
N LYS A 147 4.00 4.74 -12.25
CA LYS A 147 3.10 3.83 -12.95
C LYS A 147 3.87 2.81 -13.79
N SER A 148 3.34 1.60 -13.88
CA SER A 148 3.87 0.58 -14.78
C SER A 148 3.14 0.63 -16.12
N SER A 149 3.59 -0.18 -17.09
CA SER A 149 2.87 -0.37 -18.35
C SER A 149 1.51 -1.06 -18.16
N GLU A 150 1.29 -1.70 -17.01
CA GLU A 150 0.09 -2.49 -16.72
C GLU A 150 -0.87 -1.80 -15.76
N TYR A 151 -0.35 -0.95 -14.87
CA TYR A 151 -1.13 -0.27 -13.85
C TYR A 151 -0.73 1.20 -13.75
N ASP A 152 -1.71 2.09 -13.88
CA ASP A 152 -1.56 3.52 -13.60
C ASP A 152 -1.43 3.84 -12.09
N ASN A 153 -1.73 2.86 -11.24
CA ASN A 153 -1.79 2.98 -9.78
C ASN A 153 -0.74 2.12 -9.09
N LEU A 154 -0.39 2.47 -7.85
CA LEU A 154 0.38 1.62 -6.95
C LEU A 154 -0.55 0.54 -6.37
N VAL A 155 -0.57 -0.61 -7.02
CA VAL A 155 -1.29 -1.78 -6.56
C VAL A 155 -0.50 -2.42 -5.41
N ILE A 156 -1.04 -2.39 -4.20
CA ILE A 156 -0.45 -3.08 -3.04
C ILE A 156 -0.64 -4.59 -3.22
N LYS A 157 -1.80 -5.00 -3.73
CA LYS A 157 -2.18 -6.40 -3.89
C LYS A 157 -3.33 -6.58 -4.88
N ILE A 158 -3.33 -7.75 -5.50
CA ILE A 158 -4.45 -8.20 -6.33
C ILE A 158 -5.50 -8.91 -5.47
N ILE A 159 -6.77 -8.61 -5.72
CA ILE A 159 -7.93 -9.35 -5.24
C ILE A 159 -8.44 -10.19 -6.40
N THR A 160 -8.58 -11.50 -6.19
CA THR A 160 -9.09 -12.37 -7.25
C THR A 160 -10.54 -12.05 -7.55
N LYS A 161 -10.87 -11.91 -8.83
CA LYS A 161 -12.26 -11.78 -9.27
C LYS A 161 -13.06 -13.04 -8.96
N ASN A 162 -14.27 -12.87 -8.45
CA ASN A 162 -15.22 -13.96 -8.27
C ASN A 162 -16.34 -13.82 -9.30
N TYR A 163 -16.37 -14.70 -10.28
CA TYR A 163 -17.41 -14.70 -11.32
C TYR A 163 -18.66 -15.51 -10.94
N ASN A 164 -18.57 -16.33 -9.89
CA ASN A 164 -19.55 -17.36 -9.59
C ASN A 164 -20.51 -16.98 -8.45
N ASN A 165 -20.14 -16.05 -7.58
CA ASN A 165 -20.96 -15.65 -6.43
C ASN A 165 -20.92 -14.13 -6.24
N THR A 166 -21.90 -13.42 -6.79
CA THR A 166 -22.07 -11.97 -6.70
C THR A 166 -22.27 -11.43 -5.28
N TYR A 167 -22.51 -12.30 -4.30
CA TYR A 167 -22.72 -11.95 -2.88
C TYR A 167 -21.43 -12.07 -2.04
N MET A 168 -20.30 -12.43 -2.66
CA MET A 168 -19.02 -12.57 -1.95
C MET A 168 -18.23 -11.26 -1.99
N PHE A 169 -18.04 -10.61 -0.85
CA PHE A 169 -17.28 -9.38 -0.76
C PHE A 169 -15.89 -9.61 -0.18
N SER A 170 -14.90 -8.84 -0.65
CA SER A 170 -13.58 -8.81 -0.03
C SER A 170 -13.47 -7.63 0.91
N VAL A 171 -12.91 -7.85 2.09
CA VAL A 171 -12.52 -6.77 3.00
C VAL A 171 -11.01 -6.61 2.91
N VAL A 172 -10.57 -5.40 2.61
CA VAL A 172 -9.15 -5.05 2.57
C VAL A 172 -8.82 -4.03 3.63
N VAL A 173 -7.55 -4.05 4.05
CA VAL A 173 -7.00 -3.14 5.04
C VAL A 173 -6.18 -2.11 4.30
N CYS A 174 -6.49 -0.83 4.43
CA CYS A 174 -5.71 0.24 3.81
C CYS A 174 -4.53 0.68 4.69
N PRO A 175 -3.43 1.18 4.11
CA PRO A 175 -2.34 1.78 4.89
C PRO A 175 -2.86 2.90 5.81
N GLY A 176 -2.25 3.05 6.98
CA GLY A 176 -2.53 4.16 7.90
C GLY A 176 -1.78 5.44 7.50
N THR A 177 -2.14 6.58 8.10
CA THR A 177 -1.47 7.87 7.85
C THR A 177 0.03 7.88 8.18
N THR A 178 0.47 6.95 9.03
CA THR A 178 1.89 6.79 9.43
C THR A 178 2.65 5.74 8.60
N TRP A 179 2.10 5.34 7.45
CA TRP A 179 2.68 4.33 6.55
C TRP A 179 4.13 4.66 6.20
N LEU A 180 4.39 5.92 5.86
CA LEU A 180 5.72 6.46 5.56
C LEU A 180 6.35 7.12 6.78
N PRO A 181 7.69 7.16 6.89
CA PRO A 181 8.34 7.99 7.89
C PRO A 181 8.14 9.48 7.53
N GLN A 182 7.88 10.33 8.53
CA GLN A 182 7.70 11.79 8.35
C GLN A 182 8.88 12.45 7.62
N SER A 183 10.08 11.91 7.78
CA SER A 183 11.32 12.35 7.15
C SER A 183 11.50 11.90 5.69
N SER A 184 10.53 11.22 5.09
CA SER A 184 10.63 10.69 3.72
C SER A 184 10.48 11.75 2.63
N ASN A 185 10.04 12.97 2.95
CA ASN A 185 9.53 13.94 1.96
C ASN A 185 8.43 13.34 1.05
N SER A 186 7.70 12.35 1.56
CA SER A 186 6.57 11.74 0.89
C SER A 186 5.48 11.50 1.92
N GLU A 187 4.23 11.59 1.49
CA GLU A 187 3.07 11.49 2.37
C GLU A 187 2.02 10.58 1.75
N TYR A 188 1.46 9.71 2.57
CA TYR A 188 0.30 8.93 2.19
C TYR A 188 -0.95 9.56 2.79
N ILE A 189 -1.90 9.90 1.92
CA ILE A 189 -3.15 10.55 2.29
C ILE A 189 -4.31 9.57 2.01
N PRO A 190 -4.98 9.05 3.06
CA PRO A 190 -6.07 8.11 2.90
C PRO A 190 -7.33 8.80 2.35
N THR A 191 -8.21 8.02 1.75
CA THR A 191 -9.53 8.47 1.24
C THR A 191 -10.65 7.72 1.96
N GLY A 192 -11.77 8.41 2.22
CA GLY A 192 -12.92 7.85 2.94
C GLY A 192 -13.85 6.97 2.10
N GLU A 193 -13.73 6.97 0.77
CA GLU A 193 -14.63 6.22 -0.12
C GLU A 193 -14.70 4.73 0.22
N ASN A 194 -15.91 4.17 0.30
CA ASN A 194 -16.17 2.76 0.62
C ASN A 194 -15.48 2.26 1.91
N SER A 195 -15.23 3.16 2.85
CA SER A 195 -14.68 2.84 4.17
C SER A 195 -15.77 2.31 5.07
N ILE A 196 -15.43 1.25 5.80
CA ILE A 196 -16.36 0.51 6.66
C ILE A 196 -16.22 0.99 8.09
N THR A 197 -15.01 0.85 8.59
CA THR A 197 -14.63 1.09 9.97
C THR A 197 -13.11 1.19 10.04
N LYS A 198 -12.60 1.50 11.22
CA LYS A 198 -11.17 1.51 11.51
C LYS A 198 -10.84 0.35 12.44
N LEU A 199 -9.72 -0.31 12.18
CA LEU A 199 -9.07 -1.22 13.11
C LEU A 199 -7.91 -0.50 13.79
N THR A 200 -7.91 -0.51 15.11
CA THR A 200 -6.75 -0.09 15.89
C THR A 200 -5.90 -1.30 16.21
N SER A 201 -4.64 -1.29 15.79
CA SER A 201 -3.70 -2.35 16.15
C SER A 201 -3.38 -2.28 17.64
N ASN A 202 -3.64 -3.38 18.37
CA ASN A 202 -3.36 -3.50 19.80
C ASN A 202 -1.89 -3.23 20.15
N GLU A 203 -0.96 -3.51 19.23
CA GLU A 203 0.48 -3.43 19.48
C GLU A 203 1.08 -2.04 19.16
N SER A 204 0.43 -1.25 18.29
CA SER A 204 1.05 -0.03 17.75
C SER A 204 0.17 1.22 17.84
N SER A 205 -1.04 1.10 18.40
CA SER A 205 -2.11 2.13 18.38
C SER A 205 -2.40 2.73 17.00
N ARG A 206 -1.88 2.12 15.93
CA ARG A 206 -2.09 2.56 14.55
C ARG A 206 -3.50 2.20 14.13
N GLU A 207 -4.16 3.17 13.52
CA GLU A 207 -5.44 2.99 12.88
C GLU A 207 -5.26 2.59 11.42
N TYR A 208 -5.99 1.56 11.01
CA TYR A 208 -6.09 1.11 9.63
C TYR A 208 -7.54 1.19 9.20
N THR A 209 -7.80 1.70 7.99
CA THR A 209 -9.17 1.75 7.47
C THR A 209 -9.49 0.44 6.77
N LEU A 210 -10.63 -0.16 7.10
CA LEU A 210 -11.17 -1.29 6.36
C LEU A 210 -12.04 -0.79 5.22
N LYS A 211 -11.87 -1.37 4.03
CA LYS A 211 -12.70 -1.09 2.86
C LYS A 211 -13.32 -2.36 2.29
N PHE A 212 -14.55 -2.24 1.82
CA PHE A 212 -15.18 -3.29 1.03
C PHE A 212 -14.76 -3.17 -0.42
N VAL A 213 -14.47 -4.31 -1.03
CA VAL A 213 -14.14 -4.40 -2.44
C VAL A 213 -15.02 -5.43 -3.11
N TYR A 214 -15.53 -5.03 -4.28
CA TYR A 214 -16.41 -5.81 -5.13
C TYR A 214 -15.71 -6.13 -6.44
N CYS A 215 -15.31 -7.39 -6.62
CA CYS A 215 -14.57 -7.86 -7.78
C CYS A 215 -15.36 -8.92 -8.57
N HIS A 216 -16.54 -8.58 -9.09
CA HIS A 216 -17.43 -9.54 -9.79
C HIS A 216 -17.66 -9.22 -11.26
N GLU A 217 -17.68 -7.94 -11.62
CA GLU A 217 -18.04 -7.51 -12.97
C GLU A 217 -16.83 -7.28 -13.88
N THR A 218 -17.04 -7.58 -15.17
CA THR A 218 -16.06 -7.32 -16.22
C THR A 218 -16.31 -5.92 -16.77
N GLY A 219 -15.30 -5.04 -16.77
CA GLY A 219 -15.40 -3.69 -17.34
C GLY A 219 -15.78 -2.56 -16.37
N VAL A 220 -16.07 -2.86 -15.10
CA VAL A 220 -16.20 -1.88 -14.01
C VAL A 220 -14.81 -1.42 -13.56
N ASN A 221 -14.70 -0.22 -12.96
CA ASN A 221 -13.47 0.23 -12.32
C ASN A 221 -12.97 -0.83 -11.32
N THR A 222 -11.89 -1.52 -11.71
CA THR A 222 -11.32 -2.65 -10.98
C THR A 222 -10.40 -2.25 -9.84
N PHE A 223 -10.20 -0.95 -9.61
CA PHE A 223 -9.25 -0.46 -8.62
C PHE A 223 -9.96 0.07 -7.38
N ALA A 224 -9.72 -0.59 -6.24
CA ALA A 224 -10.17 -0.12 -4.94
C ALA A 224 -9.13 0.80 -4.31
N LYS A 225 -9.35 2.11 -4.45
CA LYS A 225 -8.48 3.16 -3.92
C LYS A 225 -8.52 3.20 -2.39
N CYS A 226 -7.36 3.09 -1.76
CA CYS A 226 -7.17 3.33 -0.33
C CYS A 226 -6.82 4.79 -0.03
N GLY A 227 -6.05 5.40 -0.93
CA GLY A 227 -5.55 6.76 -0.79
C GLY A 227 -4.66 7.11 -1.97
N TYR A 228 -3.80 8.10 -1.77
CA TYR A 228 -2.77 8.45 -2.74
C TYR A 228 -1.46 8.78 -2.03
N LEU A 229 -0.38 8.56 -2.76
CA LEU A 229 0.97 8.85 -2.33
C LEU A 229 1.43 10.14 -2.99
N LYS A 230 1.61 11.19 -2.17
CA LYS A 230 2.26 12.44 -2.56
C LYS A 230 3.76 12.25 -2.46
N GLN A 231 4.46 12.50 -3.57
CA GLN A 231 5.89 12.24 -3.71
C GLN A 231 6.59 13.55 -4.12
N MET A 232 7.83 13.74 -3.69
CA MET A 232 8.57 14.97 -3.97
C MET A 232 9.13 15.02 -5.39
N PHE A 233 9.71 13.91 -5.86
CA PHE A 233 10.38 13.83 -7.15
C PHE A 233 9.65 12.92 -8.15
N MET A 234 8.41 12.54 -7.84
CA MET A 234 7.53 11.74 -8.69
C MET A 234 6.13 12.36 -8.73
N PRO A 235 5.34 12.07 -9.77
CA PRO A 235 3.91 12.35 -9.74
C PRO A 235 3.23 11.71 -8.53
N GLN A 236 2.11 12.31 -8.13
CA GLN A 236 1.18 11.64 -7.23
C GLN A 236 0.70 10.34 -7.88
N ILE A 237 0.59 9.29 -7.07
CA ILE A 237 0.07 7.99 -7.53
C ILE A 237 -0.98 7.48 -6.55
N ASP A 238 -2.09 6.96 -7.08
CA ASP A 238 -3.12 6.36 -6.26
C ASP A 238 -2.66 5.00 -5.74
N VAL A 239 -3.05 4.68 -4.51
CA VAL A 239 -2.60 3.49 -3.78
C VAL A 239 -3.81 2.65 -3.41
N GLY A 240 -3.77 1.35 -3.68
CA GLY A 240 -4.95 0.51 -3.46
C GLY A 240 -4.79 -0.92 -3.93
N TYR A 241 -5.93 -1.53 -4.24
CA TYR A 241 -6.06 -2.94 -4.61
C TYR A 241 -6.63 -3.07 -6.01
N GLN A 242 -6.16 -4.06 -6.76
CA GLN A 242 -6.62 -4.32 -8.11
C GLN A 242 -7.42 -5.62 -8.16
N CYS A 243 -8.64 -5.58 -8.70
CA CYS A 243 -9.41 -6.76 -9.04
C CYS A 243 -8.84 -7.37 -10.33
N ASP A 244 -8.33 -8.60 -10.28
CA ASP A 244 -7.71 -9.26 -11.43
C ASP A 244 -7.84 -10.79 -11.35
N ASP A 245 -7.62 -11.47 -12.47
CA ASP A 245 -7.67 -12.93 -12.57
C ASP A 245 -6.34 -13.51 -12.11
N TYR A 246 -6.19 -13.74 -10.80
CA TYR A 246 -4.89 -14.07 -10.23
C TYR A 246 -4.80 -15.47 -9.61
N ASN A 247 -5.73 -15.91 -8.76
CA ASN A 247 -5.57 -17.22 -8.13
C ASN A 247 -6.90 -17.87 -7.68
N LYS A 248 -7.27 -18.97 -8.34
CA LYS A 248 -8.45 -19.78 -7.96
C LYS A 248 -8.31 -20.42 -6.58
N GLU A 249 -7.11 -20.73 -6.10
CA GLU A 249 -6.91 -21.34 -4.77
C GLU A 249 -7.08 -20.34 -3.62
N GLU A 250 -6.60 -19.10 -3.77
CA GLU A 250 -6.82 -18.05 -2.74
C GLU A 250 -8.29 -17.64 -2.66
N THR A 251 -9.02 -17.69 -3.78
CA THR A 251 -10.47 -17.47 -3.79
C THR A 251 -11.20 -18.48 -2.90
N LYS A 252 -10.64 -19.69 -2.71
CA LYS A 252 -11.16 -20.72 -1.79
C LYS A 252 -10.83 -20.48 -0.32
N ARG A 253 -10.09 -19.42 0.03
CA ARG A 253 -9.78 -19.08 1.43
C ARG A 253 -10.73 -18.05 2.02
N ILE A 254 -11.42 -17.29 1.16
CA ILE A 254 -12.40 -16.28 1.56
C ILE A 254 -13.77 -16.88 1.28
N HIS A 255 -14.38 -17.46 2.31
CA HIS A 255 -15.73 -18.01 2.24
C HIS A 255 -16.60 -17.37 3.29
N ASN A 256 -17.76 -16.84 2.87
CA ASN A 256 -18.78 -16.44 3.80
C ASN A 256 -19.44 -17.73 4.33
N LYS A 257 -19.50 -17.90 5.65
CA LYS A 257 -20.08 -19.14 6.24
C LYS A 257 -21.59 -19.28 5.98
N ASN A 258 -22.27 -18.19 5.64
CA ASN A 258 -23.72 -18.11 5.50
C ASN A 258 -24.09 -17.50 4.13
N GLU A 259 -23.80 -18.21 3.05
CA GLU A 259 -24.13 -17.82 1.67
C GLU A 259 -25.58 -18.18 1.30
N SER A 260 -26.56 -17.66 2.05
CA SER A 260 -27.97 -17.76 1.64
C SER A 260 -28.59 -16.38 1.61
N GLU A 261 -29.08 -15.98 0.43
CA GLU A 261 -29.90 -14.80 0.29
C GLU A 261 -31.13 -14.93 1.20
N SER A 262 -31.48 -13.82 1.85
CA SER A 262 -32.63 -13.77 2.73
C SER A 262 -33.31 -12.44 2.51
N TYR A 263 -34.63 -12.50 2.29
CA TYR A 263 -35.40 -11.30 2.06
C TYR A 263 -35.43 -10.46 3.33
N MET A 264 -35.25 -9.15 3.16
CA MET A 264 -35.46 -8.19 4.22
C MET A 264 -36.96 -8.09 4.51
N ILE A 265 -37.33 -8.22 5.78
CA ILE A 265 -38.73 -8.22 6.24
C ILE A 265 -39.04 -6.84 6.82
N PRO A 266 -39.96 -6.07 6.23
CA PRO A 266 -40.48 -4.86 6.86
C PRO A 266 -41.38 -5.24 8.04
N LEU A 267 -41.11 -4.67 9.20
CA LEU A 267 -41.98 -4.77 10.36
C LEU A 267 -43.02 -3.65 10.35
N SER A 268 -44.16 -3.90 10.99
CA SER A 268 -45.19 -2.88 11.22
C SER A 268 -44.70 -1.66 12.01
N SER A 269 -43.58 -1.78 12.72
CA SER A 269 -42.89 -0.68 13.41
C SER A 269 -42.15 0.27 12.47
N GLY A 270 -42.01 -0.08 11.18
CA GLY A 270 -41.16 0.63 10.22
C GLY A 270 -39.70 0.18 10.22
N GLU A 271 -39.34 -0.77 11.10
CA GLU A 271 -38.01 -1.38 11.15
C GLU A 271 -37.86 -2.48 10.11
N PHE A 272 -36.62 -2.75 9.68
CA PHE A 272 -36.33 -3.87 8.78
C PHE A 272 -35.52 -4.94 9.51
N LYS A 273 -35.87 -6.20 9.26
CA LYS A 273 -35.11 -7.36 9.73
C LYS A 273 -34.55 -8.19 8.59
N CYS A 274 -33.37 -8.76 8.80
CA CYS A 274 -32.79 -9.78 7.92
C CYS A 274 -32.27 -10.93 8.79
N ASN A 275 -32.75 -12.16 8.57
CA ASN A 275 -32.41 -13.33 9.40
C ASN A 275 -32.52 -13.06 10.92
N ASP A 276 -33.67 -12.53 11.33
CA ASP A 276 -33.98 -12.13 12.72
C ASP A 276 -33.10 -11.02 13.32
N VAL A 277 -32.16 -10.47 12.55
CA VAL A 277 -31.35 -9.31 12.94
C VAL A 277 -32.06 -8.03 12.51
N ASP A 278 -32.35 -7.16 13.48
CA ASP A 278 -32.75 -5.79 13.22
C ASP A 278 -31.57 -5.01 12.62
N ILE A 279 -31.75 -4.51 11.40
CA ILE A 279 -30.65 -3.89 10.65
C ILE A 279 -30.27 -2.50 11.17
N TYR A 280 -31.14 -1.88 11.96
CA TYR A 280 -30.90 -0.58 12.57
C TYR A 280 -30.33 -0.69 13.99
N ASN A 281 -30.26 -1.90 14.53
CA ASN A 281 -29.73 -2.14 15.87
C ASN A 281 -28.25 -1.72 15.94
N PRO A 282 -27.87 -0.78 16.83
CA PRO A 282 -26.47 -0.31 16.95
C PRO A 282 -25.46 -1.41 17.30
N SER A 283 -25.92 -2.53 17.87
CA SER A 283 -25.08 -3.70 18.17
C SER A 283 -24.83 -4.61 16.96
N SER A 284 -25.59 -4.41 15.87
CA SER A 284 -25.45 -5.15 14.61
C SER A 284 -24.75 -4.27 13.59
N PHE A 285 -23.59 -4.73 13.11
CA PHE A 285 -22.82 -3.97 12.12
C PHE A 285 -23.30 -4.34 10.71
N VAL A 286 -24.26 -3.58 10.20
CA VAL A 286 -24.91 -3.83 8.91
C VAL A 286 -24.40 -2.89 7.82
N ILE A 287 -24.26 -3.42 6.61
CA ILE A 287 -23.58 -2.77 5.51
C ILE A 287 -24.44 -2.85 4.27
N GLY A 288 -24.81 -1.68 3.77
CA GLY A 288 -25.58 -1.50 2.56
C GLY A 288 -24.64 -1.44 1.38
N VAL A 289 -24.93 -2.25 0.37
CA VAL A 289 -24.11 -2.36 -0.83
C VAL A 289 -24.95 -2.01 -2.05
N LEU A 290 -24.43 -1.09 -2.86
CA LEU A 290 -24.99 -0.73 -4.16
C LEU A 290 -23.98 -1.17 -5.24
N PRO A 291 -24.21 -2.32 -5.90
CA PRO A 291 -23.36 -2.77 -6.99
C PRO A 291 -23.50 -1.83 -8.22
N PRO A 292 -22.49 -1.80 -9.09
CA PRO A 292 -22.59 -1.17 -10.40
C PRO A 292 -23.81 -1.69 -11.17
N GLY A 293 -24.39 -0.87 -12.05
CA GLY A 293 -25.49 -1.30 -12.92
C GLY A 293 -26.88 -1.43 -12.27
N ASN A 294 -27.09 -0.95 -11.04
CA ASN A 294 -28.43 -0.95 -10.46
C ASN A 294 -29.39 -0.02 -11.25
N ASN A 295 -30.60 -0.52 -11.56
CA ASN A 295 -31.47 -0.09 -12.68
C ASN A 295 -31.85 1.40 -12.76
N TYR A 296 -31.71 2.19 -11.69
CA TYR A 296 -32.20 3.57 -11.64
C TYR A 296 -31.17 4.62 -12.06
N ASN A 297 -29.89 4.31 -11.96
CA ASN A 297 -28.81 5.21 -12.36
C ASN A 297 -27.72 4.34 -12.97
N ASN A 298 -27.21 4.66 -14.16
CA ASN A 298 -26.03 4.02 -14.74
C ASN A 298 -24.81 4.33 -13.84
N VAL A 299 -24.72 3.67 -12.69
CA VAL A 299 -23.63 3.83 -11.74
C VAL A 299 -22.53 2.88 -12.22
N SER A 300 -21.44 3.46 -12.71
CA SER A 300 -20.22 2.72 -13.07
C SER A 300 -19.48 2.19 -11.84
N ASP A 301 -19.86 2.65 -10.65
CA ASP A 301 -19.09 2.52 -9.43
C ASP A 301 -19.86 1.79 -8.33
N PHE A 302 -19.13 0.95 -7.61
CA PHE A 302 -19.57 0.28 -6.41
C PHE A 302 -19.60 1.24 -5.21
N LYS A 303 -20.72 1.28 -4.47
CA LYS A 303 -20.86 2.11 -3.25
C LYS A 303 -21.22 1.27 -2.04
N VAL A 304 -20.60 1.60 -0.91
CA VAL A 304 -20.84 0.95 0.37
C VAL A 304 -21.09 1.99 1.45
N ASN A 305 -22.09 1.73 2.29
CA ASN A 305 -22.38 2.55 3.47
C ASN A 305 -22.70 1.65 4.66
N VAL A 306 -22.32 2.09 5.85
CA VAL A 306 -22.81 1.49 7.10
C VAL A 306 -24.29 1.88 7.25
N VAL A 307 -25.14 0.89 7.44
CA VAL A 307 -26.58 1.13 7.67
C VAL A 307 -26.76 1.55 9.12
N ASN A 308 -27.51 2.61 9.31
CA ASN A 308 -27.94 3.13 10.60
C ASN A 308 -29.40 3.62 10.51
N ASN A 309 -29.93 4.07 11.64
CA ASN A 309 -31.29 4.61 11.75
C ASN A 309 -31.56 5.86 10.87
N GLU A 310 -30.52 6.53 10.37
CA GLU A 310 -30.62 7.66 9.44
C GLU A 310 -30.49 7.23 7.97
N THR A 311 -30.21 5.95 7.70
CA THR A 311 -30.01 5.44 6.35
C THR A 311 -31.34 5.26 5.65
N ASN A 312 -31.60 6.10 4.65
CA ASN A 312 -32.74 5.95 3.76
C ASN A 312 -32.50 4.81 2.77
N LEU A 313 -32.98 3.61 3.12
CA LEU A 313 -33.10 2.49 2.19
C LEU A 313 -34.37 2.70 1.37
N TYR A 314 -34.23 3.25 0.16
CA TYR A 314 -35.36 3.35 -0.75
C TYR A 314 -35.76 1.95 -1.23
N SER A 315 -37.01 1.56 -0.99
CA SER A 315 -37.61 0.43 -1.68
C SER A 315 -37.76 0.82 -3.15
N GLY A 316 -36.95 0.24 -4.03
CA GLY A 316 -37.25 0.28 -5.46
C GLY A 316 -38.61 -0.38 -5.68
N TYR A 317 -39.53 0.34 -6.32
CA TYR A 317 -40.83 -0.15 -6.75
C TYR A 317 -40.72 -0.95 -8.05
#